data_AF-A0A4Y3WAB0-F1
#
_entry.id   AF-A0A4Y3WAB0-F1
#
_cell.length_a   1.000
_cell.length_b   1.000
_cell.length_c   1.000
_cell.angle_alpha   90.00
_cell.angle_beta   90.00
_cell.angle_gamma   90.00
#
_symmetry.space_group_name_H-M   'P 1'
#
loop_
_entity.id
_entity.type
_entity.pdbx_description
1 polymer ?
#
loop_
_entity_poly.entity_id
_entity_poly.type
_entity_poly.pdbx_seq_one_letter_code
_entity_poly.pdbx_strand_id
1 'polypeptide(L)' 'MGPSEITEATDWQPHSVRGFLSGVVKKKLKLRIESRKDGRNRTYRIKAQTSS' A
#
# COMPACT_ATOMS: atom_id res chain seq x y z
N MET A 1 -0.13 15.76 9.03
CA MET A 1 -0.13 14.52 8.22
C MET A 1 1.01 13.69 8.76
N GLY A 2 0.73 12.67 9.56
CA GLY A 2 1.78 11.76 10.02
C GLY A 2 2.23 10.84 8.88
N PRO A 3 3.43 10.26 8.97
CA PRO A 3 3.84 9.20 8.05
C PRO A 3 2.84 8.05 8.11
N SER A 4 2.60 7.38 6.98
CA SER A 4 1.78 6.16 6.97
C SER A 4 2.53 5.03 7.66
N GLU A 5 1.83 4.03 8.18
CA GLU A 5 2.45 2.84 8.80
C GLU A 5 3.53 2.20 7.90
N ILE A 6 3.32 2.22 6.58
CA ILE A 6 4.31 1.72 5.61
C ILE A 6 5.54 2.61 5.55
N THR A 7 5.36 3.93 5.57
CA THR A 7 6.47 4.89 5.59
C THR A 7 7.32 4.72 6.84
N GLU A 8 6.69 4.52 8.00
CA GLU A 8 7.42 4.28 9.26
C GLU A 8 8.13 2.92 9.25
N ALA A 9 7.49 1.87 8.73
CA ALA A 9 8.07 0.54 8.70
C ALA A 9 9.21 0.37 7.69
N THR A 10 9.22 1.14 6.60
CA THR A 10 10.22 1.01 5.53
C THR A 10 11.18 2.20 5.42
N ASP A 11 10.95 3.25 6.19
CA ASP A 11 11.66 4.55 6.10
C ASP A 11 11.61 5.15 4.68
N TRP A 12 10.50 4.93 3.97
CA TRP A 12 10.33 5.41 2.59
C TRP A 12 9.50 6.67 2.52
N GLN A 13 9.94 7.62 1.69
CA GLN A 13 9.13 8.79 1.39
C GLN A 13 7.74 8.42 0.85
N PRO A 14 6.68 9.19 1.18
CA PRO A 14 5.30 8.85 0.83
C PRO A 14 5.05 8.62 -0.67
N HIS A 15 5.77 9.33 -1.54
CA HIS A 15 5.64 9.15 -2.98
C HIS A 15 6.27 7.85 -3.48
N SER A 16 7.37 7.40 -2.87
CA SER A 16 8.01 6.11 -3.16
C SER A 16 7.08 4.95 -2.80
N VAL A 17 6.42 5.03 -1.63
CA VAL A 17 5.39 4.06 -1.22
C VAL A 17 4.27 3.97 -2.26
N ARG A 18 3.73 5.11 -2.72
CA ARG A 18 2.68 5.14 -3.77
C ARG A 18 3.16 4.54 -5.08
N GLY A 19 4.40 4.83 -5.49
CA GLY A 19 5.02 4.28 -6.68
C GLY A 19 5.15 2.76 -6.61
N PHE A 20 5.65 2.24 -5.48
CA PHE A 20 5.81 0.80 -5.26
C PHE A 20 4.47 0.06 -5.27
N LEU A 21 3.47 0.56 -4.54
CA LEU A 21 2.14 -0.05 -4.47
C LEU A 21 1.45 -0.10 -5.85
N SER A 22 1.57 0.97 -6.65
CA SER A 22 0.94 1.01 -7.98
C SER A 22 1.73 0.23 -9.04
N GLY A 23 3.05 0.39 -9.07
CA GLY A 23 3.91 -0.18 -10.12
C GLY A 23 4.27 -1.64 -9.87
N VAL A 24 4.69 -1.98 -8.66
CA VAL A 24 5.14 -3.34 -8.36
C VAL A 24 3.96 -4.20 -7.94
N VAL A 25 3.24 -3.79 -6.90
CA VAL A 25 2.21 -4.66 -6.30
C VAL A 25 1.00 -4.81 -7.22
N LYS A 26 0.45 -3.72 -7.77
CA LYS A 26 -0.69 -3.82 -8.72
C LYS A 26 -0.30 -4.29 -10.12
N LYS A 27 0.73 -3.69 -10.76
CA LYS A 27 1.04 -4.02 -12.16
C LYS A 27 1.90 -5.28 -12.29
N LYS A 28 3.05 -5.34 -11.61
CA LYS A 28 4.02 -6.44 -11.77
C LYS A 28 3.54 -7.74 -11.11
N LEU A 29 3.07 -7.66 -9.86
CA LEU A 29 2.62 -8.82 -9.09
C LEU A 29 1.12 -9.13 -9.30
N LYS A 30 0.38 -8.25 -10.00
CA LYS A 30 -1.08 -8.39 -10.25
C LYS A 30 -1.92 -8.57 -8.98
N LEU A 31 -1.43 -8.07 -7.85
CA LEU A 31 -2.09 -8.19 -6.56
C LEU A 31 -3.09 -7.06 -6.35
N ARG A 32 -4.25 -7.40 -5.78
CA ARG A 32 -5.30 -6.42 -5.49
C ARG A 32 -5.00 -5.74 -4.16
N ILE A 33 -4.70 -4.45 -4.22
CA ILE A 33 -4.52 -3.60 -3.03
C ILE A 33 -5.80 -2.83 -2.76
N GLU A 34 -6.28 -2.94 -1.53
CA GLU A 34 -7.33 -2.12 -0.97
C GLU A 34 -6.73 -0.97 -0.17
N SER A 35 -7.28 0.22 -0.37
CA SER A 35 -6.97 1.38 0.46
C SER A 35 -8.20 1.75 1.26
N ARG A 36 -8.12 1.65 2.59
CA ARG A 36 -9.16 2.16 3.49
C ARG A 36 -8.67 3.44 4.13
N LYS A 37 -9.49 4.49 4.08
CA LYS A 37 -9.27 5.72 4.84
C LYS A 37 -10.08 5.60 6.12
N ASP A 38 -9.40 5.62 7.26
CA ASP A 38 -10.03 5.58 8.58
C ASP A 38 -9.71 6.90 9.30
N GLY A 39 -10.69 7.80 9.29
CA GLY A 39 -10.53 9.19 9.74
C GLY A 39 -9.36 9.91 9.06
N ARG A 40 -8.27 10.08 9.80
CA ARG A 40 -7.05 10.79 9.36
C ARG A 40 -5.94 9.85 8.89
N ASN A 41 -6.06 8.54 9.10
CA ASN A 41 -5.05 7.56 8.68
C ASN A 41 -5.48 6.80 7.42
N ARG A 42 -4.52 6.29 6.66
CA ARG A 42 -4.80 5.47 5.47
C ARG A 42 -4.06 4.15 5.56
N THR A 43 -4.84 3.08 5.64
CA THR A 43 -4.34 1.71 5.69
C THR A 43 -4.43 1.09 4.30
N TYR A 44 -3.36 0.40 3.92
CA TYR A 44 -3.29 -0.37 2.67
C TYR A 44 -3.25 -1.86 3.02
N ARG A 45 -4.10 -2.65 2.38
CA ARG A 45 -4.16 -4.11 2.58
C ARG A 45 -4.09 -4.81 1.23
N ILE A 46 -3.16 -5.75 1.09
CA ILE A 46 -3.14 -6.67 -0.04
C ILE A 46 -4.19 -7.74 0.22
N LYS A 47 -5.19 -7.86 -0.67
CA LYS A 47 -6.05 -9.04 -0.68
C LYS A 47 -5.25 -10.18 -1.30
N ALA A 48 -4.94 -11.20 -0.51
CA ALA A 48 -4.41 -12.45 -1.03
C ALA A 48 -5.33 -12.91 -2.16
N GLN A 49 -4.74 -13.22 -3.32
CA GLN A 49 -5.52 -13.93 -4.33
C GLN A 49 -5.78 -15.31 -3.74
N THR A 50 -7.04 -15.57 -3.41
CA THR A 50 -7.50 -16.95 -3.18
C THR A 50 -7.27 -17.66 -4.50
N SER A 51 -6.14 -18.35 -4.61
CA SER A 51 -5.95 -19.40 -5.60
C SER A 51 -6.99 -20.47 -5.23
N SER A 52 -8.10 -20.49 -5.96
CA SER A 52 -8.99 -21.64 -6.02
C SER A 52 -8.47 -22.62 -7.05
#